data_AF-A0A6I1RB62-F1
#
_entry.id   AF-A0A6I1RB62-F1
#
_cell.length_a   1.000
_cell.length_b   1.000
_cell.length_c   1.000
_cell.angle_alpha   90.00
_cell.angle_beta   90.00
_cell.angle_gamma   90.00
#
_symmetry.space_group_name_H-M   'P 1'
#
loop_
_entity.id
_entity.type
_entity.pdbx_description
1 polymer ?
#
loop_
_entity_poly.entity_id
_entity_poly.type
_entity_poly.pdbx_seq_one_letter_code
_entity_poly.pdbx_strand_id
1 'polypeptide(L)'
;MAYDDRSVKPMSASLMRARIATKILSGLYEDVPTMLTSAIRLMVELPGGSAHSGPPYPFTIGVSPAWCSGLNGAKLVASGKLDLVWLNPSIIPSMAVRGVGPFRRKYPLRALAVFPSWDRLVIAVSPKLGVHSMEELIAKRPKMNVS
;
A
#
# COMPACT_ATOMS: atom_id res chain seq x y z
N MET A 1 -18.17 8.70 15.61
CA MET A 1 -18.81 9.32 14.43
C MET A 1 -19.87 8.33 13.96
N ALA A 2 -21.13 8.56 14.33
CA ALA A 2 -22.22 7.68 13.90
C ALA A 2 -22.42 7.85 12.39
N TYR A 3 -22.41 6.75 11.66
CA TYR A 3 -22.66 6.73 10.22
C TYR A 3 -24.13 7.11 9.99
N ASP A 4 -24.40 8.26 9.37
CA ASP A 4 -25.76 8.71 9.07
C ASP A 4 -26.30 7.95 7.85
N ASP A 5 -27.18 6.99 8.13
CA ASP A 5 -27.79 6.06 7.16
C ASP A 5 -28.68 6.77 6.12
N ARG A 6 -29.06 8.04 6.35
CA ARG A 6 -29.84 8.85 5.39
C ARG A 6 -29.02 9.31 4.17
N SER A 7 -27.69 9.17 4.22
CA SER A 7 -26.79 9.46 3.09
C SER A 7 -26.74 8.33 2.05
N VAL A 8 -27.31 7.16 2.37
CA VAL A 8 -27.34 6.00 1.48
C VAL A 8 -28.41 6.23 0.40
N LYS A 9 -27.98 6.74 -0.76
CA LYS A 9 -28.84 6.81 -1.94
C LYS A 9 -29.28 5.40 -2.35
N PRO A 10 -30.55 5.18 -2.72
CA PRO A 10 -30.99 3.90 -3.26
C PRO A 10 -30.13 3.51 -4.47
N MET A 11 -29.88 2.20 -4.62
CA MET A 11 -29.01 1.65 -5.68
C MET A 11 -29.51 2.08 -7.06
N SER A 12 -28.87 3.10 -7.64
CA SER A 12 -29.19 3.55 -8.99
C SER A 12 -28.62 2.59 -10.04
N ALA A 13 -29.19 2.60 -11.24
CA ALA A 13 -28.66 1.80 -12.36
C ALA A 13 -27.19 2.13 -12.67
N SER A 14 -26.78 3.40 -12.53
CA SER A 14 -25.38 3.81 -12.70
C SER A 14 -24.47 3.25 -11.60
N LEU A 15 -24.91 3.28 -10.34
CA LEU A 15 -24.17 2.69 -9.23
C LEU A 15 -24.07 1.16 -9.36
N MET A 16 -25.13 0.51 -9.85
CA MET A 16 -25.15 -0.93 -10.11
C MET A 16 -24.12 -1.31 -11.20
N ARG A 17 -24.04 -0.55 -12.30
CA ARG A 17 -23.03 -0.75 -13.35
C ARG A 17 -21.61 -0.55 -12.82
N ALA A 18 -21.37 0.51 -12.05
CA ALA A 18 -20.07 0.76 -11.43
C ALA A 18 -19.66 -0.41 -10.52
N ARG A 19 -20.58 -0.91 -9.69
CA ARG A 19 -20.34 -2.08 -8.82
C ARG A 19 -20.03 -3.34 -9.62
N ILE A 20 -20.75 -3.61 -10.71
CA ILE A 20 -20.48 -4.76 -11.58
C ILE A 20 -19.09 -4.64 -12.20
N ALA A 21 -18.73 -3.46 -12.73
CA ALA A 21 -17.40 -3.22 -13.30
C ALA A 21 -16.29 -3.43 -12.26
N THR A 22 -16.46 -2.94 -11.03
CA THR A 22 -15.49 -3.16 -9.94
C THR A 22 -15.35 -4.64 -9.58
N LYS A 23 -16.45 -5.41 -9.60
CA LYS A 23 -16.42 -6.86 -9.35
C LYS A 23 -15.76 -7.65 -10.47
N ILE A 24 -15.99 -7.27 -11.73
CA ILE A 24 -15.29 -7.88 -12.87
C ILE A 24 -13.79 -7.63 -12.71
N LEU A 25 -13.41 -6.40 -12.38
CA LEU A 25 -12.02 -6.05 -12.13
C LEU A 25 -11.42 -6.82 -10.95
N SER A 26 -12.16 -7.04 -9.86
CA SER A 26 -11.68 -7.89 -8.75
C SER A 26 -11.54 -9.35 -9.16
N GLY A 27 -12.49 -9.91 -9.91
CA GLY A 27 -12.43 -11.28 -10.42
C GLY A 27 -11.24 -11.53 -11.35
N LEU A 28 -10.85 -10.54 -12.15
CA LEU A 28 -9.61 -10.59 -12.95
C LEU A 28 -8.35 -10.76 -12.09
N TYR A 29 -8.38 -10.44 -10.79
CA TYR A 29 -7.27 -10.68 -9.87
C TYR A 29 -7.42 -11.94 -9.02
N GLU A 30 -8.63 -12.50 -8.91
CA GLU A 30 -8.88 -13.74 -8.18
C GLU A 30 -8.37 -14.96 -8.97
N ASP A 31 -8.50 -14.93 -10.31
CA ASP A 31 -8.19 -16.07 -11.19
C ASP A 31 -6.85 -15.96 -11.94
N VAL A 32 -6.15 -14.83 -11.88
CA VAL A 32 -4.85 -14.67 -12.55
C VAL A 32 -3.75 -15.31 -11.69
N PRO A 33 -2.91 -16.19 -12.26
CA PRO A 33 -1.74 -16.71 -11.55
C PRO A 33 -0.92 -15.54 -11.03
N THR A 34 -0.65 -15.54 -9.72
CA THR A 34 0.15 -14.56 -8.96
C THR A 34 1.53 -14.25 -9.54
N MET A 35 1.94 -14.95 -10.61
CA MET A 35 3.20 -14.77 -11.33
C MET A 35 3.24 -13.57 -12.29
N LEU A 36 2.11 -12.95 -12.68
CA LEU A 36 2.13 -11.93 -13.75
C LEU A 36 1.91 -10.47 -13.32
N THR A 37 1.37 -10.17 -12.13
CA THR A 37 1.30 -8.77 -11.67
C THR A 37 1.45 -8.65 -10.16
N SER A 38 2.57 -8.11 -9.68
CA SER A 38 2.71 -7.69 -8.27
C SER A 38 2.08 -6.32 -7.98
N ALA A 39 1.46 -5.69 -8.99
CA ALA A 39 1.16 -4.27 -8.99
C ALA A 39 -0.20 -3.95 -9.60
N ILE A 40 -1.01 -3.14 -8.90
CA ILE A 40 -2.24 -2.55 -9.44
C ILE A 40 -2.15 -1.04 -9.26
N ARG A 41 -2.46 -0.30 -10.32
CA ARG A 41 -2.78 1.13 -10.23
C ARG A 41 -4.25 1.30 -10.57
N LEU A 42 -5.03 1.74 -9.59
CA LEU A 42 -6.43 2.08 -9.78
C LEU A 42 -6.52 3.60 -9.94
N MET A 43 -7.12 4.04 -11.03
CA MET A 43 -7.44 5.44 -11.27
C MET A 43 -8.96 5.56 -11.30
N VAL A 44 -9.50 6.42 -10.44
CA VAL A 44 -10.92 6.70 -10.35
C VAL A 44 -11.09 8.19 -10.55
N GLU A 45 -11.89 8.58 -11.52
CA GLU A 45 -12.32 9.98 -11.64
C GLU A 45 -13.51 10.21 -10.72
N LEU A 46 -13.32 11.08 -9.72
CA LEU A 46 -14.41 11.51 -8.85
C LEU A 46 -15.11 12.70 -9.51
N PRO A 47 -16.40 12.58 -9.88
CA PRO A 47 -17.12 13.71 -10.43
C PRO A 47 -17.15 14.83 -9.39
N GLY A 48 -16.91 16.07 -9.81
CA GLY A 48 -17.05 17.24 -8.94
C GLY A 48 -18.41 17.23 -8.26
N GLY A 49 -18.42 17.40 -6.93
CA GLY A 49 -19.67 17.51 -6.17
C GLY A 49 -20.39 18.82 -6.47
N SER A 50 -21.69 18.91 -6.20
CA SER A 50 -22.46 20.16 -6.34
C SER A 50 -21.88 21.33 -5.51
N ALA A 51 -21.09 21.02 -4.47
CA ALA A 51 -20.39 21.99 -3.63
C ALA A 51 -19.01 22.43 -4.17
N HIS A 52 -18.48 21.78 -5.20
CA HIS A 52 -17.22 22.13 -5.87
C HIS A 52 -17.38 21.86 -7.38
N SER A 53 -17.85 22.86 -8.12
CA SER A 53 -17.87 22.86 -9.59
C SER A 53 -16.43 22.87 -10.11
N GLY A 54 -15.95 21.72 -10.55
CA GLY A 54 -14.61 21.54 -11.08
C GLY A 54 -14.51 20.30 -11.98
N PRO A 55 -13.42 20.17 -12.76
CA PRO A 55 -13.16 18.98 -13.55
C PRO A 55 -13.09 17.75 -12.63
N PRO A 56 -13.39 16.54 -13.13
CA PRO A 56 -13.26 15.32 -12.35
C PRO A 56 -11.88 15.23 -11.70
N TYR A 57 -11.85 14.90 -10.41
CA TYR A 57 -10.60 14.75 -9.67
C TYR A 57 -10.05 13.35 -9.93
N PRO A 58 -8.85 13.20 -10.53
CA PRO A 58 -8.23 11.90 -10.70
C PRO A 58 -7.72 11.41 -9.34
N PHE A 59 -8.43 10.46 -8.73
CA PHE A 59 -8.02 9.79 -7.52
C PHE A 59 -7.21 8.54 -7.86
N THR A 60 -5.96 8.50 -7.43
CA THR A 60 -4.97 7.50 -7.81
C THR A 60 -4.52 6.67 -6.61
N ILE A 61 -4.74 5.36 -6.71
CA ILE A 61 -4.38 4.39 -5.69
C ILE A 61 -3.27 3.49 -6.22
N GLY A 62 -2.14 3.44 -5.50
CA GLY A 62 -1.08 2.46 -5.73
C GLY A 62 -1.18 1.28 -4.77
N VAL A 63 -1.26 0.04 -5.29
CA VAL A 63 -1.30 -1.18 -4.48
C VAL A 63 -0.14 -2.11 -4.85
N SER A 64 0.81 -2.25 -3.93
CA SER A 64 1.94 -3.20 -3.97
C SER A 64 2.92 -3.22 -5.17
N PRO A 65 3.07 -2.23 -6.08
CA PRO A 65 4.10 -2.30 -7.11
C PRO A 65 5.50 -2.02 -6.55
N ALA A 66 6.53 -2.60 -7.17
CA ALA A 66 7.92 -2.24 -6.89
C ALA A 66 8.20 -0.72 -7.00
N TRP A 67 7.47 0.00 -7.86
CA TRP A 67 7.67 1.44 -8.06
C TRP A 67 7.03 2.35 -6.99
N CYS A 68 6.01 1.87 -6.25
CA CYS A 68 5.38 2.63 -5.17
C CYS A 68 5.27 1.90 -3.83
N SER A 69 6.12 0.89 -3.59
CA SER A 69 6.27 0.29 -2.25
C SER A 69 7.30 1.04 -1.39
N GLY A 70 7.35 0.69 -0.10
CA GLY A 70 8.37 1.16 0.83
C GLY A 70 8.56 2.68 0.85
N LEU A 71 9.82 3.11 0.77
CA LEU A 71 10.20 4.53 0.85
C LEU A 71 9.62 5.37 -0.27
N ASN A 72 9.50 4.80 -1.48
CA ASN A 72 9.01 5.52 -2.64
C ASN A 72 7.51 5.76 -2.55
N GLY A 73 6.74 4.77 -2.09
CA GLY A 73 5.30 4.93 -1.84
C GLY A 73 4.99 6.12 -0.93
N ALA A 74 5.68 6.20 0.20
CA ALA A 74 5.52 7.31 1.14
C ALA A 74 5.84 8.68 0.51
N LYS A 75 6.89 8.77 -0.32
CA LYS A 75 7.26 10.02 -1.02
C LYS A 75 6.26 10.41 -2.10
N LEU A 76 5.73 9.44 -2.84
CA LEU A 76 4.76 9.68 -3.91
C LEU A 76 3.46 10.27 -3.35
N VAL A 77 2.94 9.71 -2.26
CA VAL A 77 1.75 10.27 -1.59
C VAL A 77 2.05 11.66 -1.03
N ALA A 78 3.19 11.81 -0.34
CA ALA A 78 3.51 13.08 0.28
C ALA A 78 3.86 14.21 -0.72
N SER A 79 4.08 13.89 -1.99
CA SER A 79 4.26 14.86 -3.08
C SER A 79 3.02 15.04 -3.96
N GLY A 80 1.89 14.41 -3.62
CA GLY A 80 0.65 14.49 -4.38
C GLY A 80 0.69 13.75 -5.73
N LYS A 81 1.69 12.89 -5.96
CA LYS A 81 1.78 12.05 -7.17
C LYS A 81 0.90 10.80 -7.08
N LEU A 82 0.54 10.42 -5.86
CA LEU A 82 -0.47 9.43 -5.52
C LEU A 82 -1.37 10.01 -4.43
N ASP A 83 -2.65 9.64 -4.44
CA ASP A 83 -3.58 10.02 -3.38
C ASP A 83 -3.55 9.02 -2.22
N LEU A 84 -3.40 7.74 -2.57
CA LEU A 84 -3.37 6.64 -1.62
C LEU A 84 -2.33 5.61 -2.03
N VAL A 85 -1.62 5.06 -1.05
CA VAL A 85 -0.73 3.92 -1.27
C VAL A 85 -0.93 2.87 -0.19
N TRP A 86 -1.01 1.62 -0.61
CA TRP A 86 -0.90 0.47 0.28
C TRP A 86 0.58 0.16 0.48
N LEU A 87 1.06 0.27 1.72
CA LEU A 87 2.47 0.08 2.04
C LEU A 87 2.71 -0.85 3.23
N ASN A 88 3.78 -1.62 3.12
CA ASN A 88 4.43 -2.36 4.19
C ASN A 88 5.95 -2.10 4.12
N PRO A 89 6.69 -2.26 5.24
CA PRO A 89 6.19 -2.38 6.61
C PRO A 89 5.68 -1.05 7.19
N SER A 90 4.87 -1.11 8.25
CA SER A 90 4.26 0.07 8.93
C SER A 90 5.26 1.04 9.57
N ILE A 91 6.52 0.62 9.74
CA ILE A 91 7.59 1.50 10.22
C ILE A 91 7.96 2.58 9.19
N ILE A 92 7.80 2.31 7.89
CA ILE A 92 8.11 3.29 6.84
C ILE A 92 7.28 4.58 6.96
N PRO A 93 5.93 4.54 6.99
CA PRO A 93 5.14 5.76 7.16
C PRO A 93 5.39 6.42 8.51
N SER A 94 5.64 5.62 9.55
CA SER A 94 5.98 6.12 10.89
C SER A 94 7.27 6.94 10.89
N MET A 95 8.30 6.49 10.17
CA MET A 95 9.54 7.25 9.99
C MET A 95 9.32 8.50 9.12
N ALA A 96 8.49 8.41 8.08
CA ALA A 96 8.20 9.52 7.18
C ALA A 96 7.51 10.70 7.88
N VAL A 97 6.50 10.45 8.73
CA VAL A 97 5.82 11.52 9.47
C VAL A 97 6.71 12.16 10.53
N ARG A 98 7.69 11.41 11.06
CA ARG A 98 8.66 11.90 12.05
C ARG A 98 9.89 12.56 11.42
N GLY A 99 10.16 12.28 10.14
CA GLY A 99 11.35 12.76 9.45
C GLY A 99 12.63 12.14 9.99
N VAL A 100 12.63 10.82 10.18
CA VAL A 100 13.76 10.06 10.73
C VAL A 100 14.18 8.91 9.80
N GLY A 101 15.35 8.33 10.07
CA GLY A 101 15.92 7.25 9.28
C GLY A 101 16.18 7.69 7.84
N PRO A 102 15.57 7.05 6.82
CA PRO A 102 15.78 7.40 5.41
C PRO A 102 15.09 8.70 4.97
N PHE A 103 14.31 9.35 5.82
CA PHE A 103 13.57 10.58 5.51
C PHE A 103 14.27 11.81 6.11
N ARG A 104 14.76 12.72 5.26
CA ARG A 104 15.45 13.95 5.67
C ARG A 104 14.52 15.05 6.21
N ARG A 105 13.20 14.86 6.12
CA ARG A 105 12.17 15.82 6.55
C ARG A 105 10.90 15.09 6.92
N LYS A 106 10.04 15.75 7.70
CA LYS A 106 8.68 15.27 8.00
C LYS A 106 7.80 15.35 6.75
N TYR A 107 7.01 14.31 6.52
CA TYR A 107 6.02 14.27 5.44
C TYR A 107 4.59 14.28 6.03
N PRO A 108 3.65 15.05 5.43
CA PRO A 108 2.29 15.19 5.93
C PRO A 108 1.42 13.98 5.54
N LEU A 109 1.79 12.78 5.97
CA LEU A 109 1.07 11.54 5.69
C LEU A 109 0.06 11.23 6.79
N ARG A 110 -1.03 10.55 6.42
CA ARG A 110 -2.06 10.07 7.35
C ARG A 110 -2.34 8.58 7.10
N ALA A 111 -2.31 7.78 8.16
CA ALA A 111 -2.77 6.41 8.10
C ALA A 111 -4.30 6.39 8.01
N LEU A 112 -4.85 5.66 7.04
CA LEU A 112 -6.30 5.51 6.85
C LEU A 112 -6.81 4.18 7.44
N ALA A 113 -6.05 3.10 7.25
CA ALA A 113 -6.38 1.77 7.73
C ALA A 113 -5.09 0.92 7.87
N VAL A 114 -5.21 -0.17 8.63
CA VAL A 114 -4.21 -1.23 8.72
C VAL A 114 -4.89 -2.53 8.32
N PHE A 115 -4.28 -3.26 7.38
CA PHE A 115 -4.76 -4.54 6.92
C PHE A 115 -3.80 -5.64 7.36
N PRO A 116 -4.29 -6.83 7.76
CA PRO A 116 -3.42 -7.96 8.04
C PRO A 116 -2.68 -8.37 6.76
N SER A 117 -1.36 -8.52 6.85
CA SER A 117 -0.55 -9.15 5.81
C SER A 117 0.03 -10.46 6.34
N TRP A 118 0.22 -11.43 5.46
CA TRP A 118 0.91 -12.69 5.78
C TRP A 118 2.42 -12.54 5.64
N ASP A 119 2.96 -11.38 6.00
CA ASP A 119 4.39 -11.09 5.88
C ASP A 119 5.16 -11.92 6.91
N ARG A 120 6.17 -12.65 6.46
CA ARG A 120 7.10 -13.40 7.30
C ARG A 120 8.50 -12.81 7.14
N LEU A 121 9.13 -12.43 8.25
CA LEU A 121 10.56 -12.12 8.25
C LEU A 121 11.33 -13.42 8.41
N VAL A 122 12.23 -13.70 7.47
CA VAL A 122 13.10 -14.87 7.51
C VAL A 122 14.56 -14.44 7.47
N ILE A 123 15.41 -15.14 8.21
CA ILE A 123 16.86 -14.97 8.16
C ILE A 123 17.41 -16.15 7.35
N ALA A 124 17.89 -15.87 6.15
CA ALA A 124 18.60 -16.85 5.33
C ALA A 124 20.10 -16.75 5.63
N VAL A 125 20.70 -17.84 6.09
CA VAL A 125 22.13 -17.91 6.39
C VAL A 125 22.80 -18.85 5.37
N SER A 126 23.93 -18.41 4.81
CA SER A 126 24.69 -19.27 3.90
C SER A 126 25.17 -20.53 4.64
N PRO A 127 24.99 -21.75 4.09
CA PRO A 127 25.52 -22.97 4.70
C PRO A 127 27.02 -22.92 4.98
N LYS A 128 27.78 -22.14 4.20
CA LYS A 128 29.23 -21.94 4.37
C LYS A 128 29.62 -21.28 5.69
N LEU A 129 28.68 -20.60 6.35
CA LEU A 129 28.90 -20.01 7.67
C LEU A 129 28.78 -21.06 8.79
N GLY A 130 28.35 -22.28 8.47
CA GLY A 130 28.22 -23.39 9.40
C GLY A 130 27.32 -23.07 10.59
N VAL A 131 26.29 -22.22 10.39
CA VAL A 131 25.33 -21.83 11.42
C VAL A 131 24.07 -22.66 11.24
N HIS A 132 23.70 -23.44 12.25
CA HIS A 132 22.55 -24.34 12.20
C HIS A 132 21.42 -23.96 13.16
N SER A 133 21.64 -22.98 14.04
CA SER A 133 20.62 -22.46 14.95
C SER A 133 20.80 -20.96 15.18
N MET A 134 19.81 -20.33 15.82
CA MET A 134 19.91 -18.92 16.21
C MET A 134 20.93 -18.70 17.32
N GLU A 135 21.06 -19.65 18.25
CA GLU A 135 22.07 -19.62 19.32
C GLU A 135 23.47 -19.60 18.71
N GLU A 136 23.71 -20.44 17.69
CA GLU A 136 24.96 -20.41 16.94
C GLU A 136 25.17 -19.09 16.20
N LEU A 137 24.13 -18.51 15.60
CA LEU A 137 24.25 -17.22 14.92
C LEU A 137 24.67 -16.11 15.90
N ILE A 138 24.06 -16.09 17.10
CA ILE A 138 24.35 -15.13 18.17
C ILE A 138 25.76 -15.31 18.73
N ALA A 139 26.22 -16.55 18.89
CA ALA A 139 27.54 -16.88 19.40
C ALA A 139 28.64 -16.60 18.37
N LYS A 140 28.47 -17.08 17.13
CA LYS A 140 29.48 -16.97 16.05
C LYS A 140 29.57 -15.57 15.47
N ARG A 141 28.47 -14.80 15.49
CA ARG A 141 28.35 -13.44 14.92
C ARG A 141 29.06 -13.31 13.56
N PRO A 142 28.74 -14.18 12.58
CA PRO A 142 29.42 -14.14 11.29
C PRO A 142 29.25 -12.75 10.66
N LYS A 143 30.26 -12.30 9.92
CA LYS A 143 30.16 -11.06 9.16
C LYS A 143 29.08 -11.24 8.08
N MET A 144 27.95 -10.57 8.25
CA MET A 144 26.85 -10.57 7.29
C MET A 144 26.80 -9.23 6.58
N ASN A 145 26.55 -9.28 5.27
CA ASN A 145 26.16 -8.09 4.51
C ASN A 145 24.64 -8.10 4.42
N VAL A 146 24.01 -6.97 4.74
CA VAL A 146 22.59 -6.76 4.47
C VAL A 146 22.50 -6.23 3.04
N SER A 147 21.92 -7.03 2.14
CA SER A 147 21.62 -6.66 0.74
C SER A 147 20.17 -6.23 0.60
#